data_AF-A0A923FQW8-F1
#
_entry.id   AF-A0A923FQW8-F1
#
_cell.length_a   1.000
_cell.length_b   1.000
_cell.length_c   1.000
_cell.angle_alpha   90.00
_cell.angle_beta   90.00
_cell.angle_gamma   90.00
#
_symmetry.space_group_name_H-M   'P 1'
#
loop_
_entity.id
_entity.type
_entity.pdbx_description
1 polymer ?
#
loop_
_entity_poly.entity_id
_entity_poly.type
_entity_poly.pdbx_seq_one_letter_code
_entity_poly.pdbx_strand_id
1 'polypeptide(L)'
;METALLAAISMGRDLLHKNEERTSLNKDLPESERNPDKRASSNRPTVTGFHQDEDGHWVAELSCGHTQHLRHQPPWQSRAWVLDPAQRIEKIGQPFDCGWCAQGPVSDNLDD
;
A
#
# COMPACT_ATOMS: atom_id res chain seq x y z
N MET A 1 62.99 15.69 11.24
CA MET A 1 63.23 15.09 12.56
C MET A 1 62.22 15.71 13.51
N GLU A 2 60.93 15.38 13.34
CA GLU A 2 60.33 14.14 13.87
C GLU A 2 60.23 14.25 15.40
N THR A 3 59.03 14.57 15.89
CA THR A 3 58.10 13.63 16.56
C THR A 3 58.37 13.52 18.06
N ALA A 4 57.40 13.98 18.87
CA ALA A 4 57.11 13.62 20.27
C ALA A 4 56.61 14.90 20.99
N LEU A 5 55.49 14.99 21.69
CA LEU A 5 54.57 13.97 22.18
C LEU A 5 53.34 14.77 22.69
N LEU A 6 52.25 14.82 21.91
CA LEU A 6 50.99 15.41 22.38
C LEU A 6 50.28 14.40 23.27
N ALA A 7 50.66 14.37 24.55
CA ALA A 7 49.94 13.62 25.59
C ALA A 7 48.96 14.54 26.30
N ALA A 8 47.75 14.69 25.73
CA ALA A 8 46.59 15.16 26.48
C ALA A 8 45.33 14.80 25.68
N ILE A 9 44.64 13.75 26.13
CA ILE A 9 43.18 13.56 26.24
C ILE A 9 43.03 12.07 26.60
N SER A 10 43.47 11.74 27.82
CA SER A 10 42.88 10.65 28.57
C SER A 10 41.57 11.18 29.15
N MET A 11 40.55 10.33 29.29
CA MET A 11 39.20 10.59 29.83
C MET A 11 38.13 10.88 28.77
N GLY A 12 37.62 9.81 28.15
CA GLY A 12 36.48 9.89 27.23
C GLY A 12 35.98 8.51 26.83
N ARG A 13 35.66 7.71 27.85
CA ARG A 13 35.11 6.36 27.80
C ARG A 13 34.02 6.24 26.72
N ASP A 14 34.34 5.44 25.69
CA ASP A 14 33.46 4.68 24.80
C ASP A 14 31.95 4.95 25.00
N LEU A 15 31.42 5.94 24.27
CA LEU A 15 29.97 6.18 24.14
C LEU A 15 29.42 5.59 22.83
N LEU A 16 30.08 4.58 22.26
CA LEU A 16 29.44 3.73 21.28
C LEU A 16 28.73 2.61 22.03
N HIS A 17 27.71 2.99 22.82
CA HIS A 17 26.68 2.05 23.23
C HIS A 17 26.03 1.54 21.95
N LYS A 18 26.57 0.43 21.44
CA LYS A 18 25.92 -0.38 20.43
C LYS A 18 24.62 -0.82 21.08
N ASN A 19 23.52 -0.17 20.71
CA ASN A 19 22.21 -0.70 21.02
C ASN A 19 22.13 -2.01 20.25
N GLU A 20 22.44 -3.10 20.93
CA GLU A 20 22.06 -4.43 20.47
C GLU A 20 20.54 -4.46 20.55
N GLU A 21 19.90 -3.89 19.52
CA GLU A 21 18.46 -3.94 19.32
C GLU A 21 18.12 -5.42 19.34
N ARG A 22 17.50 -5.86 20.45
CA ARG A 22 16.99 -7.21 20.55
C ARG A 22 16.01 -7.34 19.41
N THR A 23 16.34 -8.15 18.40
CA THR A 23 15.42 -8.51 17.33
C THR A 23 14.13 -8.93 18.00
N SER A 24 13.09 -8.11 17.83
CA SER A 24 11.78 -8.42 18.39
C SER A 24 11.39 -9.80 17.87
N LEU A 25 10.98 -10.69 18.78
CA LEU A 25 10.65 -12.11 18.54
C LEU A 25 9.65 -12.37 17.38
N ASN A 26 9.04 -11.33 16.81
CA ASN A 26 8.04 -11.42 15.76
C ASN A 26 8.55 -11.03 14.36
N LYS A 27 9.86 -10.79 14.17
CA LYS A 27 10.35 -10.26 12.89
C LYS A 27 10.51 -11.33 11.79
N ASP A 28 10.60 -12.62 12.15
CA ASP A 28 10.96 -13.68 11.21
C ASP A 28 10.15 -14.99 11.35
N LEU A 29 8.94 -14.97 11.93
CA LEU A 29 8.07 -16.15 11.92
C LEU A 29 7.07 -16.09 10.73
N PRO A 30 7.12 -17.04 9.78
CA PRO A 30 6.12 -17.17 8.71
C PRO A 30 4.79 -17.77 9.24
N GLU A 31 4.45 -17.59 10.51
CA GLU A 31 3.22 -18.14 11.09
C GLU A 31 1.97 -17.29 10.77
N SER A 32 2.15 -16.16 10.07
CA SER A 32 1.05 -15.37 9.50
C SER A 32 1.02 -15.38 7.98
N GLU A 33 1.55 -16.42 7.32
CA GLU A 33 1.19 -16.69 5.94
C GLU A 33 -0.28 -17.16 5.91
N ARG A 34 -1.23 -16.21 5.94
CA ARG A 34 -2.69 -16.43 5.83
C ARG A 34 -3.12 -17.18 4.55
N ASN A 35 -2.17 -17.58 3.70
CA ASN A 35 -2.47 -18.27 2.47
C ASN A 35 -1.33 -19.24 2.06
N PRO A 36 -1.33 -20.50 2.52
CA PRO A 36 -0.36 -21.51 2.08
C PRO A 36 -0.56 -21.91 0.61
N ASP A 37 -1.75 -21.69 0.06
CA ASP A 37 -2.05 -21.87 -1.35
C ASP A 37 -1.70 -20.56 -2.06
N LYS A 38 -0.51 -20.46 -2.67
CA LYS A 38 -0.11 -19.33 -3.53
C LYS A 38 -1.00 -19.16 -4.78
N ARG A 39 -2.28 -19.51 -4.73
CA ARG A 39 -3.29 -19.06 -5.68
C ARG A 39 -3.50 -17.59 -5.41
N ALA A 40 -2.79 -16.79 -6.19
CA ALA A 40 -3.18 -15.45 -6.53
C ALA A 40 -4.66 -15.47 -6.93
N SER A 41 -5.58 -15.23 -6.00
CA SER A 41 -6.90 -14.67 -6.30
C SER A 41 -6.73 -13.22 -6.75
N SER A 42 -5.79 -13.00 -7.67
CA SER A 42 -5.41 -11.72 -8.24
C SER A 42 -6.12 -11.58 -9.58
N ASN A 43 -7.42 -11.85 -9.62
CA ASN A 43 -8.19 -11.44 -10.78
C ASN A 43 -8.49 -9.96 -10.61
N ARG A 44 -7.57 -9.10 -11.08
CA ARG A 44 -7.78 -7.66 -11.11
C ARG A 44 -8.95 -7.39 -12.06
N PRO A 45 -10.10 -6.93 -11.57
CA PRO A 45 -11.25 -6.68 -12.42
C PRO A 45 -10.93 -5.59 -13.42
N THR A 46 -11.59 -5.61 -14.57
CA THR A 46 -11.46 -4.55 -15.57
C THR A 46 -12.49 -3.46 -15.34
N VAL A 47 -12.20 -2.24 -15.78
CA VAL A 47 -13.19 -1.17 -15.76
C VAL A 47 -14.23 -1.40 -16.86
N THR A 48 -15.51 -1.39 -16.50
CA THR A 48 -16.63 -1.51 -17.45
C THR A 48 -17.23 -0.16 -17.81
N GLY A 49 -17.15 0.83 -16.91
CA GLY A 49 -17.74 2.15 -17.13
C GLY A 49 -17.36 3.15 -16.04
N PHE A 50 -17.87 4.38 -16.23
CA PHE A 50 -17.74 5.47 -15.28
C PHE A 50 -19.03 6.26 -15.20
N HIS A 51 -19.41 6.69 -14.00
CA HIS A 51 -20.47 7.66 -13.77
C HIS A 51 -20.05 8.66 -12.68
N GLN A 52 -20.85 9.71 -12.48
CA GLN A 52 -20.68 10.61 -11.34
C GLN A 52 -21.74 10.29 -10.27
N ASP A 53 -21.33 10.34 -9.00
CA ASP A 53 -22.26 10.27 -7.88
C ASP A 53 -23.00 11.61 -7.66
N GLU A 54 -23.85 11.65 -6.64
CA GLU A 54 -24.65 12.82 -6.27
C GLU A 54 -23.79 14.04 -5.88
N ASP A 55 -22.59 13.81 -5.37
CA ASP A 55 -21.60 14.83 -5.01
C ASP A 55 -20.69 15.23 -6.21
N GLY A 56 -20.91 14.63 -7.38
CA GLY A 56 -20.13 14.88 -8.60
C GLY A 56 -18.78 14.18 -8.64
N HIS A 57 -18.48 13.24 -7.73
CA HIS A 57 -17.25 12.45 -7.80
C HIS A 57 -17.38 11.33 -8.84
N TRP A 58 -16.29 11.08 -9.56
CA TRP A 58 -16.24 9.98 -10.51
C TRP A 58 -16.19 8.63 -9.79
N VAL A 59 -17.02 7.71 -10.25
CA VAL A 59 -17.10 6.33 -9.79
C VAL A 59 -16.81 5.42 -10.96
N ALA A 60 -15.84 4.52 -10.80
CA ALA A 60 -15.56 3.45 -11.76
C ALA A 60 -16.42 2.23 -11.45
N GLU A 61 -17.06 1.67 -12.47
CA GLU A 61 -17.74 0.39 -12.42
C GLU A 61 -16.76 -0.70 -12.86
N LEU A 62 -16.65 -1.76 -12.07
CA LEU A 62 -15.68 -2.82 -12.28
C LEU A 62 -16.38 -4.13 -12.65
N SER A 63 -15.70 -4.97 -13.44
CA SER A 63 -16.24 -6.27 -13.89
C SER A 63 -16.54 -7.26 -12.77
N CYS A 64 -16.01 -7.04 -11.56
CA CYS A 64 -16.36 -7.81 -10.36
C CYS A 64 -17.69 -7.40 -9.72
N GLY A 65 -18.40 -6.41 -10.27
CA GLY A 65 -19.66 -5.89 -9.73
C GLY A 65 -19.49 -4.81 -8.65
N HIS A 66 -18.27 -4.54 -8.20
CA HIS A 66 -17.99 -3.46 -7.25
C HIS A 66 -17.77 -2.13 -7.95
N THR A 67 -18.00 -1.05 -7.23
CA THR A 67 -17.71 0.31 -7.66
C THR A 67 -16.53 0.90 -6.87
N GLN A 68 -15.73 1.75 -7.51
CA GLN A 68 -14.61 2.43 -6.89
C GLN A 68 -14.71 3.94 -7.10
N HIS A 69 -14.79 4.68 -5.99
CA HIS A 69 -14.73 6.14 -6.02
C HIS A 69 -13.31 6.61 -6.39
N LEU A 70 -13.23 7.49 -7.39
CA LEU A 70 -12.02 8.06 -7.93
C LEU A 70 -11.87 9.51 -7.49
N ARG A 71 -11.51 9.69 -6.22
CA ARG A 71 -11.26 11.02 -5.66
C ARG A 71 -9.95 11.58 -6.22
N HIS A 72 -10.02 12.81 -6.72
CA HIS A 72 -8.87 13.65 -7.08
C HIS A 72 -8.75 14.74 -6.01
N GLN A 73 -7.89 14.53 -5.02
CA GLN A 73 -7.70 15.46 -3.89
C GLN A 73 -6.21 15.79 -3.71
N PRO A 74 -5.62 16.64 -4.57
CA PRO A 74 -4.25 17.12 -4.38
C PRO A 74 -4.15 17.95 -3.07
N PRO A 75 -3.04 17.87 -2.32
CA PRO A 75 -1.82 17.10 -2.58
C PRO A 75 -1.85 15.61 -2.20
N TRP A 76 -2.90 15.14 -1.52
CA TRP A 76 -2.94 13.82 -0.85
C TRP A 76 -3.30 12.65 -1.78
N GLN A 77 -4.05 12.90 -2.86
CA GLN A 77 -4.40 11.90 -3.87
C GLN A 77 -4.44 12.54 -5.26
N SER A 78 -3.45 12.23 -6.11
CA SER A 78 -3.40 12.71 -7.50
C SER A 78 -3.86 11.63 -8.47
N ARG A 79 -4.98 11.89 -9.14
CA ARG A 79 -5.53 11.09 -10.25
C ARG A 79 -6.00 11.99 -11.40
N ALA A 80 -5.07 12.74 -12.00
CA ALA A 80 -5.44 13.79 -12.98
C ALA A 80 -6.22 13.26 -14.19
N TRP A 81 -5.92 12.03 -14.61
CA TRP A 81 -6.61 11.35 -15.72
C TRP A 81 -8.11 11.19 -15.52
N VAL A 82 -8.59 11.20 -14.26
CA VAL A 82 -10.02 11.06 -13.94
C VAL A 82 -10.82 12.28 -14.38
N LEU A 83 -10.19 13.46 -14.43
CA LEU A 83 -10.85 14.69 -14.84
C LEU A 83 -11.04 14.75 -16.36
N ASP A 84 -10.14 14.11 -17.12
CA ASP A 84 -10.16 14.14 -18.58
C ASP A 84 -11.02 13.00 -19.15
N PRO A 85 -12.07 13.31 -19.94
CA PRO A 85 -12.98 12.28 -20.48
C PRO A 85 -12.29 11.31 -21.45
N ALA A 86 -11.32 11.76 -22.24
CA ALA A 86 -10.63 10.89 -23.19
C ALA A 86 -9.76 9.85 -22.46
N GLN A 87 -9.04 10.29 -21.42
CA GLN A 87 -8.25 9.40 -20.57
C GLN A 87 -9.14 8.43 -19.78
N ARG A 88 -10.34 8.84 -19.32
CA ARG A 88 -11.28 7.90 -18.71
C ARG A 88 -11.69 6.80 -19.69
N ILE A 89 -12.04 7.16 -20.92
CA ILE A 89 -12.42 6.18 -21.95
C ILE A 89 -11.28 5.19 -22.21
N GLU A 90 -10.02 5.65 -22.25
CA GLU A 90 -8.84 4.78 -22.40
C GLU A 90 -8.69 3.76 -21.26
N LYS A 91 -9.21 4.05 -20.06
CA LYS A 91 -9.20 3.12 -18.93
C LYS A 91 -10.28 2.04 -19.00
N ILE A 92 -11.30 2.19 -19.85
CA ILE A 92 -12.31 1.14 -20.03
C ILE A 92 -11.65 -0.11 -20.61
N GLY A 93 -11.95 -1.27 -20.03
CA GLY A 93 -11.34 -2.55 -20.38
C GLY A 93 -9.95 -2.79 -19.76
N GLN A 94 -9.33 -1.79 -19.14
CA GLN A 94 -8.05 -1.96 -18.45
C GLN A 94 -8.24 -2.56 -17.05
N PRO A 95 -7.28 -3.36 -16.55
CA PRO A 95 -7.33 -3.91 -15.21
C PRO A 95 -7.21 -2.80 -14.16
N PHE A 96 -8.02 -2.90 -13.12
CA PHE A 96 -8.16 -1.92 -12.05
C PHE A 96 -8.12 -2.60 -10.68
N ASP A 97 -7.54 -1.93 -9.69
CA ASP A 97 -7.47 -2.46 -8.33
C ASP A 97 -8.78 -2.22 -7.59
N CYS A 98 -9.52 -3.31 -7.35
CA CYS A 98 -10.72 -3.27 -6.50
C CYS A 98 -10.33 -3.49 -5.04
N GLY A 99 -10.54 -2.48 -4.19
CA GLY A 99 -10.27 -2.57 -2.75
C GLY A 99 -11.09 -3.68 -2.07
N TRP A 100 -12.33 -3.92 -2.50
CA TRP A 100 -13.18 -4.99 -1.96
C TRP A 100 -12.64 -6.38 -2.29
N CYS A 101 -12.27 -6.62 -3.55
CA CYS A 101 -11.68 -7.90 -3.94
C CYS A 101 -10.32 -8.15 -3.26
N ALA A 102 -9.54 -7.10 -3.01
CA ALA A 102 -8.25 -7.21 -2.35
C ALA A 102 -8.36 -7.63 -0.86
N GLN A 103 -9.50 -7.38 -0.21
CA GLN A 103 -9.73 -7.72 1.19
C GLN A 103 -10.11 -9.21 1.39
N GLY A 104 -10.37 -9.96 0.32
CA GLY A 104 -10.87 -11.33 0.37
C GLY A 104 -12.38 -11.41 0.61
N PRO A 105 -13.02 -12.59 0.44
CA PRO A 105 -14.43 -12.74 0.75
C PRO A 105 -14.63 -12.49 2.25
N VAL A 106 -15.39 -11.45 2.60
CA VAL A 106 -15.86 -11.28 3.97
C VAL A 106 -16.80 -12.45 4.25
N SER A 107 -16.34 -13.41 5.05
CA SER A 107 -17.24 -14.42 5.62
C SER A 107 -18.05 -13.70 6.69
N ASP A 108 -19.19 -13.15 6.30
CA ASP A 108 -20.18 -12.65 7.24
C ASP A 108 -20.81 -13.88 7.91
N ASN A 109 -20.09 -14.46 8.90
CA ASN A 109 -20.65 -15.47 9.78
C ASN A 109 -21.58 -14.74 10.75
N LEU A 110 -22.78 -14.43 10.28
CA LEU A 110 -23.93 -14.26 11.15
C LEU A 110 -24.36 -15.68 11.56
N ASP A 111 -23.72 -16.19 12.62
CA ASP A 111 -24.26 -17.29 13.43
C ASP A 111 -25.48 -16.72 14.17
N ASP A 112 -26.68 -17.19 13.80
CA ASP A 112 -27.91 -17.13 14.62
C ASP A 112 -28.12 -18.49 15.30
#